data_AF-A0A7J5VWJ4-F1
#
_entry.id   AF-A0A7J5VWJ4-F1
#
_cell.length_a   1.000
_cell.length_b   1.000
_cell.length_c   1.000
_cell.angle_alpha   90.00
_cell.angle_beta   90.00
_cell.angle_gamma   90.00
#
_symmetry.space_group_name_H-M   'P 1'
#
loop_
_entity.id
_entity.type
_entity.pdbx_description
1 polymer ?
#
loop_
_entity_poly.entity_id
_entity_poly.type
_entity_poly.pdbx_seq_one_letter_code
_entity_poly.pdbx_strand_id
1 'polypeptide(L)'
;MINDILTAIAKRLGAQVPELKYIDEDWGQLDSYSDNPPTKFPCALLEMQSAQWRNQGNKTQDGTINISIRIASLRLSNTNPKAPEPQRLLAANIWVVLENT
;
A
#
# COMPACT_ATOMS: atom_id res chain seq x y z
N MET A 1 10.58 14.15 -12.30
CA MET A 1 10.48 13.14 -13.39
C MET A 1 10.08 11.75 -12.90
N ILE A 2 10.78 11.09 -11.96
CA ILE A 2 10.32 9.79 -11.39
C ILE A 2 9.34 9.96 -10.22
N ASN A 3 9.57 10.97 -9.36
CA ASN A 3 8.58 11.40 -8.35
C ASN A 3 7.25 11.80 -8.98
N ASP A 4 7.26 12.22 -10.25
CA ASP A 4 6.06 12.62 -10.99
C ASP A 4 5.17 11.41 -11.28
N ILE A 5 5.76 10.21 -11.48
CA ILE A 5 5.01 8.97 -11.71
C ILE A 5 4.30 8.54 -10.42
N LEU A 6 5.02 8.48 -9.29
CA LEU A 6 4.40 8.16 -7.99
C LEU A 6 3.31 9.18 -7.64
N THR A 7 3.56 10.46 -7.87
CA THR A 7 2.57 11.52 -7.67
C THR A 7 1.36 11.34 -8.57
N ALA A 8 1.54 10.95 -9.84
CA ALA A 8 0.45 10.71 -10.78
C ALA A 8 -0.40 9.49 -10.36
N ILE A 9 0.25 8.41 -9.91
CA ILE A 9 -0.43 7.23 -9.36
C ILE A 9 -1.23 7.62 -8.11
N ALA A 10 -0.61 8.35 -7.17
CA ALA A 10 -1.26 8.79 -5.95
C ALA A 10 -2.49 9.68 -6.22
N LYS A 11 -2.37 10.64 -7.14
CA LYS A 11 -3.50 11.47 -7.58
C LYS A 11 -4.61 10.66 -8.21
N ARG A 12 -4.27 9.69 -9.07
CA ARG A 12 -5.26 8.81 -9.71
C ARG A 12 -6.00 7.96 -8.68
N LEU A 13 -5.28 7.34 -7.75
CA LEU A 13 -5.87 6.56 -6.67
C LEU A 13 -6.79 7.43 -5.80
N GLY A 14 -6.34 8.61 -5.39
CA GLY A 14 -7.16 9.52 -4.59
C GLY A 14 -8.42 10.02 -5.30
N ALA A 15 -8.38 10.13 -6.63
CA ALA A 15 -9.55 10.52 -7.43
C ALA A 15 -10.52 9.36 -7.72
N GLN A 16 -10.03 8.14 -7.84
CA GLN A 16 -10.82 6.97 -8.28
C GLN A 16 -11.26 6.06 -7.13
N VAL A 17 -10.58 6.13 -5.98
CA VAL A 17 -10.86 5.30 -4.80
C VAL A 17 -10.99 6.21 -3.58
N PRO A 18 -12.10 6.95 -3.44
CA PRO A 18 -12.30 7.92 -2.35
C PRO A 18 -12.32 7.28 -0.95
N GLU A 19 -12.47 5.96 -0.87
CA GLU A 19 -12.40 5.19 0.38
C GLU A 19 -10.99 5.16 0.98
N LEU A 20 -9.95 5.39 0.16
CA LEU A 20 -8.57 5.52 0.64
C LEU A 20 -8.40 6.86 1.35
N LYS A 21 -8.10 6.79 2.66
CA LYS A 21 -7.89 7.97 3.51
C LYS A 21 -6.44 8.45 3.54
N TYR A 22 -5.51 7.62 3.05
CA TYR A 22 -4.09 7.88 3.08
C TYR A 22 -3.41 7.21 1.89
N ILE A 23 -2.61 7.98 1.16
CA ILE A 23 -1.84 7.49 0.02
C ILE A 23 -0.45 8.09 0.12
N ASP A 24 0.58 7.24 0.20
CA ASP A 24 1.95 7.69 0.43
C ASP A 24 2.97 6.62 0.00
N GLU A 25 4.26 6.92 0.15
CA GLU A 25 5.35 5.97 -0.09
C GLU A 25 5.37 4.84 0.96
N ASP A 26 5.66 3.62 0.52
CA ASP A 26 5.93 2.48 1.39
C ASP A 26 7.40 2.49 1.80
N TRP A 27 7.64 2.75 3.08
CA TRP A 27 8.96 2.71 3.69
C TRP A 27 9.03 1.63 4.78
N GLY A 28 8.09 0.69 4.79
CA GLY A 28 7.99 -0.37 5.79
C GLY A 28 7.25 0.05 7.06
N GLN A 29 6.42 1.09 7.00
CA GLN A 29 5.68 1.63 8.16
C GLN A 29 4.69 0.65 8.77
N LEU A 30 4.22 -0.32 7.98
CA LEU A 30 3.33 -1.38 8.45
C LEU A 30 4.11 -2.56 9.05
N ASP A 31 5.38 -2.70 8.70
CA ASP A 31 6.23 -3.83 9.12
C ASP A 31 6.90 -3.57 10.47
N SER A 32 7.04 -2.29 10.83
CA SER A 32 7.35 -1.89 12.20
C SER A 32 6.13 -2.18 13.07
N TYR A 33 6.18 -3.24 13.88
CA TYR A 33 5.17 -3.63 14.91
C TYR A 33 4.89 -2.55 15.98
N SER A 34 5.12 -1.28 15.67
CA SER A 34 4.67 -0.14 16.45
C SER A 34 3.15 -0.15 16.51
N ASP A 35 2.60 0.05 17.71
CA ASP A 35 1.16 0.11 17.88
C ASP A 35 0.56 1.23 17.02
N ASN A 36 1.27 2.34 16.83
CA ASN A 36 0.83 3.52 16.08
C ASN A 36 1.72 3.74 14.85
N PRO A 37 1.56 2.96 13.76
CA PRO A 37 2.24 3.28 12.52
C PRO A 37 1.77 4.66 12.06
N PRO A 38 2.64 5.51 11.52
CA PRO A 38 2.28 6.85 11.04
C PRO A 38 1.55 6.77 9.69
N THR A 39 0.41 6.10 9.68
CA THR A 39 -0.49 5.95 8.53
C THR A 39 -1.94 5.95 9.01
N LYS A 40 -2.90 6.20 8.10
CA LYS A 40 -4.33 6.14 8.40
C LYS A 40 -4.99 5.09 7.53
N PHE A 41 -5.86 4.27 8.11
CA PHE A 41 -6.56 3.21 7.38
C PHE A 41 -7.96 3.68 6.94
N PRO A 42 -8.43 3.31 5.74
CA PRO A 42 -7.72 2.55 4.71
C PRO A 42 -6.60 3.35 4.03
N CYS A 43 -5.46 2.71 3.75
CA CYS A 43 -4.35 3.32 3.02
C CYS A 43 -3.92 2.53 1.78
N ALA A 44 -3.26 3.24 0.88
CA ALA A 44 -2.46 2.67 -0.21
C ALA A 44 -1.01 3.17 -0.08
N LEU A 45 -0.07 2.24 0.01
CA LEU A 45 1.36 2.54 0.10
C LEU A 45 2.05 2.17 -1.22
N LEU A 46 2.83 3.10 -1.76
CA LEU A 46 3.44 3.01 -3.08
C LEU A 46 4.94 2.77 -2.95
N GLU A 47 5.47 1.78 -3.65
CA GLU A 47 6.90 1.50 -3.66
C GLU A 47 7.38 1.38 -5.10
N MET A 48 8.47 2.07 -5.45
CA MET A 48 9.18 1.77 -6.69
C MET A 48 10.20 0.67 -6.43
N GLN A 49 9.97 -0.48 -7.05
CA GLN A 49 10.94 -1.56 -7.02
C GLN A 49 12.10 -1.27 -7.97
N SER A 50 13.11 -2.15 -7.93
CA SER A 50 14.27 -2.06 -8.80
C SER A 50 13.87 -1.94 -10.27
N ALA A 51 14.55 -1.03 -10.97
CA ALA A 51 14.37 -0.82 -12.40
C ALA A 51 15.38 -1.66 -13.19
N GLN A 52 14.90 -2.39 -14.19
CA GLN A 52 15.74 -3.15 -15.12
C GLN A 52 15.98 -2.29 -16.37
N TRP A 53 17.23 -1.88 -16.57
CA TRP A 53 17.62 -1.02 -17.68
C TRP A 53 18.32 -1.83 -18.78
N ARG A 54 17.92 -1.63 -20.03
CA ARG A 54 18.51 -2.21 -21.23
C ARG A 54 19.12 -1.10 -22.07
N ASN A 55 20.42 -1.21 -22.36
CA ASN A 55 21.12 -0.28 -23.24
C ASN A 55 20.73 -0.56 -24.71
N GLN A 56 20.33 0.48 -25.43
CA GLN A 56 19.91 0.43 -26.84
C GLN A 56 21.03 0.90 -27.80
N GLY A 57 22.18 1.35 -27.28
CA GLY A 57 23.22 2.01 -28.07
C GLY A 57 22.93 3.50 -28.28
N ASN A 58 23.77 4.24 -29.02
CA ASN A 58 23.55 5.67 -29.32
C ASN A 58 23.22 6.58 -28.10
N LYS A 59 23.76 6.23 -26.92
CA LYS A 59 23.48 6.93 -25.65
C LYS A 59 22.00 6.87 -25.21
N THR A 60 21.24 5.86 -25.63
CA THR A 60 19.86 5.63 -25.21
C THR A 60 19.70 4.34 -24.39
N GLN A 61 18.74 4.35 -23.47
CA GLN A 61 18.43 3.21 -22.61
C GLN A 61 16.91 3.11 -22.44
N ASP A 62 16.40 1.89 -22.41
CA ASP A 62 15.03 1.58 -22.02
C ASP A 62 15.03 1.01 -20.60
N GLY A 63 13.99 1.32 -19.82
CA GLY A 63 13.84 0.77 -18.48
C GLY A 63 12.46 0.19 -18.27
N THR A 64 12.40 -0.97 -17.62
CA THR A 64 11.17 -1.51 -17.04
C THR A 64 11.23 -1.34 -15.52
N ILE A 65 10.21 -0.71 -14.95
CA ILE A 65 10.11 -0.45 -13.52
C ILE A 65 8.84 -1.13 -13.00
N ASN A 66 8.99 -1.89 -11.92
CA ASN A 66 7.84 -2.44 -11.19
C ASN A 66 7.46 -1.48 -10.07
N ILE A 67 6.16 -1.26 -9.89
CA ILE A 67 5.63 -0.41 -8.81
C ILE A 67 4.70 -1.29 -7.95
N SER A 68 5.01 -1.40 -6.66
CA SER A 68 4.13 -2.03 -5.68
C SER A 68 3.04 -1.04 -5.26
N ILE A 69 1.81 -1.51 -5.11
CA ILE A 69 0.75 -0.78 -4.39
C ILE A 69 0.23 -1.70 -3.29
N ARG A 70 0.59 -1.43 -2.04
CA ARG A 70 0.15 -2.19 -0.87
C ARG A 70 -1.10 -1.53 -0.28
N ILE A 71 -2.22 -2.24 -0.30
CA ILE A 71 -3.49 -1.76 0.27
C ILE A 71 -3.67 -2.33 1.67
N ALA A 72 -3.97 -1.47 2.64
CA ALA A 72 -4.35 -1.90 3.98
C ALA A 72 -5.65 -1.23 4.42
N SER A 73 -6.67 -2.02 4.71
CA SER A 73 -8.01 -1.53 5.06
C SER A 73 -8.20 -1.31 6.57
N LEU A 74 -7.48 -2.06 7.40
CA LEU A 74 -7.73 -2.17 8.83
C LEU A 74 -6.43 -2.12 9.61
N ARG A 75 -6.42 -1.32 10.69
CA ARG A 75 -5.38 -1.38 11.69
C ARG A 75 -5.55 -2.67 12.48
N LEU A 76 -4.58 -3.58 12.37
CA LEU A 76 -4.53 -4.74 13.25
C LEU A 76 -4.40 -4.22 14.69
N SER A 77 -5.38 -4.57 15.49
CA SER A 77 -5.47 -4.28 16.90
C SER A 77 -5.64 -5.61 17.62
N ASN A 78 -5.34 -5.69 18.92
CA ASN A 78 -5.34 -6.97 19.64
C ASN A 78 -6.64 -7.76 19.43
N THR A 79 -6.55 -8.95 18.84
CA THR A 79 -7.69 -9.85 18.57
C THR A 79 -7.78 -11.00 19.57
N ASN A 80 -7.06 -10.94 20.69
CA ASN A 80 -7.11 -12.01 21.70
C ASN A 80 -8.55 -12.23 22.20
N PRO A 81 -8.87 -13.40 22.81
CA PRO A 81 -10.24 -13.69 23.27
C PRO A 81 -10.81 -12.70 24.30
N LYS A 82 -9.97 -11.86 24.92
CA LYS A 82 -10.36 -10.82 25.87
C LYS A 82 -10.63 -9.46 25.20
N ALA A 83 -10.32 -9.32 23.91
CA ALA A 83 -10.58 -8.11 23.16
C ALA A 83 -12.09 -7.93 22.88
N PRO A 84 -12.57 -6.68 22.77
CA PRO A 84 -13.95 -6.40 22.42
C PRO A 84 -14.41 -7.19 21.18
N GLU A 85 -15.60 -7.78 21.25
CA GLU A 85 -16.16 -8.59 20.17
C GLU A 85 -16.24 -7.86 18.81
N PRO A 86 -16.63 -6.57 18.73
CA PRO A 86 -16.63 -5.85 17.47
C PRO A 86 -15.24 -5.80 16.81
N GLN A 87 -14.18 -5.65 17.62
CA GLN A 87 -12.80 -5.59 17.15
C GLN A 87 -12.33 -6.94 16.59
N ARG A 88 -12.74 -8.05 17.22
CA ARG A 88 -12.44 -9.40 16.74
C ARG A 88 -13.16 -9.73 15.44
N LEU A 89 -14.44 -9.37 15.33
CA LEU A 89 -15.24 -9.57 14.11
C LEU A 89 -14.71 -8.73 12.94
N LEU A 90 -14.33 -7.47 13.20
CA LEU A 90 -13.76 -6.60 12.17
C LEU A 90 -12.46 -7.15 11.58
N ALA A 91 -11.60 -7.76 12.40
CA ALA A 91 -10.38 -8.42 11.95
C ALA A 91 -10.65 -9.69 11.14
N ALA A 92 -11.72 -10.44 11.45
CA ALA A 92 -12.11 -11.63 10.70
C ALA A 92 -12.57 -11.31 9.27
N ASN A 93 -13.12 -10.10 9.02
CA ASN A 93 -13.54 -9.67 7.68
C ASN A 93 -12.39 -9.61 6.66
N ILE A 94 -11.13 -9.58 7.09
CA ILE A 94 -9.96 -9.63 6.19
C ILE A 94 -9.94 -10.95 5.40
N TRP A 95 -10.33 -12.06 6.03
CA TRP A 95 -10.34 -13.39 5.39
C TRP A 95 -11.44 -13.52 4.33
N VAL A 96 -12.57 -12.85 4.53
CA VAL A 96 -13.70 -12.85 3.60
C VAL A 96 -13.33 -12.20 2.26
N VAL A 97 -12.39 -11.25 2.25
CA VAL A 97 -11.91 -10.63 1.00
C VAL A 97 -11.04 -11.61 0.20
N LEU A 98 -10.29 -12.50 0.86
CA LEU A 98 -9.42 -13.48 0.19
C LEU A 98 -10.22 -14.62 -0.46
N GLU A 99 -11.38 -14.97 0.08
CA GLU A 99 -12.22 -16.05 -0.43
C GLU A 99 -13.06 -15.67 -1.66
N ASN A 100 -13.17 -14.37 -1.99
CA ASN A 100 -14.00 -13.85 -3.09
C ASN A 100 -13.19 -13.39 -4.31
N THR A 101 -11.92 -13.79 -4.40
CA THR A 101 -11.02 -13.60 -5.57
C THR A 101 -10.57 -14.93 -6.11
#